data_AF-A0A1I7H0F7-F1
#
_entry.id   AF-A0A1I7H0F7-F1
#
_cell.length_a   1.000
_cell.length_b   1.000
_cell.length_c   1.000
_cell.angle_alpha   90.00
_cell.angle_beta   90.00
_cell.angle_gamma   90.00
#
_symmetry.space_group_name_H-M   'P 1'
#
loop_
_entity.id
_entity.type
_entity.pdbx_description
1 polymer ?
#
loop_
_entity_poly.entity_id
_entity_poly.type
_entity_poly.pdbx_seq_one_letter_code
_entity_poly.pdbx_strand_id
1 'polypeptide(L)'
;MDRKKIEKKVIETFKSMVVKNIRPNVTLEADFRNELGIDSIQLVSMVTVFEEVLNFDTMLAIAEVEFDEIKTGNDIVDMVLKYQK
;
A
#
# COMPACT_ATOMS: atom_id res chain seq x y z
N MET A 1 -2.48 4.86 -14.81
CA MET A 1 -1.01 4.85 -14.64
C MET A 1 -0.51 3.47 -15.02
N ASP A 2 0.69 3.34 -15.57
CA ASP A 2 1.27 2.02 -15.81
C ASP A 2 1.63 1.31 -14.50
N ARG A 3 1.46 -0.02 -14.45
CA ARG A 3 1.75 -0.86 -13.29
C ARG A 3 3.13 -0.58 -12.68
N LYS A 4 4.19 -0.50 -13.51
CA LYS A 4 5.57 -0.19 -13.04
C LYS A 4 5.67 1.15 -12.30
N LYS A 5 4.87 2.14 -12.70
CA LYS A 5 4.86 3.46 -12.05
C LYS A 5 4.12 3.41 -10.71
N ILE A 6 3.08 2.59 -10.61
CA ILE A 6 2.34 2.34 -9.37
C ILE A 6 3.25 1.60 -8.39
N GLU A 7 3.84 0.47 -8.80
CA GLU A 7 4.81 -0.32 -8.03
C GLU A 7 5.92 0.54 -7.42
N LYS A 8 6.53 1.40 -8.24
CA LYS A 8 7.58 2.32 -7.77
C LYS A 8 7.07 3.28 -6.71
N LYS A 9 5.93 3.93 -6.94
CA LYS A 9 5.35 4.86 -5.96
C LYS A 9 4.92 4.14 -4.68
N VAL A 10 4.40 2.91 -4.78
CA VAL A 10 4.04 2.10 -3.62
C VAL A 10 5.27 1.89 -2.73
N ILE A 11 6.37 1.40 -3.31
CA ILE A 11 7.64 1.22 -2.58
C ILE A 11 8.16 2.54 -1.99
N GLU A 12 8.12 3.65 -2.75
CA GLU A 12 8.59 4.95 -2.29
C GLU A 12 7.80 5.47 -1.08
N THR A 13 6.48 5.38 -1.14
CA THR A 13 5.60 5.75 -0.01
C THR A 13 5.86 4.82 1.18
N PHE A 14 5.93 3.50 0.99
CA PHE A 14 6.25 2.56 2.08
C PHE A 14 7.57 2.92 2.77
N LYS A 15 8.64 3.17 2.00
CA LYS A 15 9.95 3.58 2.54
C LYS A 15 9.89 4.92 3.29
N SER A 16 8.96 5.80 2.93
CA SER A 16 8.76 7.07 3.63
C SER A 16 8.07 6.91 4.98
N MET A 17 7.20 5.91 5.11
CA MET A 17 6.36 5.69 6.30
C MET A 17 6.99 4.73 7.32
N VAL A 18 7.93 3.88 6.91
CA VAL A 18 8.66 2.99 7.83
C VAL A 18 9.95 3.61 8.38
N VAL A 19 10.36 3.11 9.55
CA VAL A 19 11.63 3.46 10.20
C VAL A 19 12.84 3.10 9.34
N LYS A 20 13.91 3.90 9.43
CA LYS A 20 15.07 3.84 8.52
C LYS A 20 15.73 2.46 8.43
N ASN A 21 15.77 1.72 9.53
CA ASN A 21 16.36 0.38 9.61
C ASN A 21 15.56 -0.70 8.86
N ILE A 22 14.25 -0.49 8.63
CA ILE A 22 13.38 -1.45 7.93
C ILE A 22 13.30 -1.15 6.42
N ARG A 23 13.63 0.08 5.99
CA ARG A 23 13.58 0.50 4.58
C ARG A 23 14.26 -0.44 3.57
N PRO A 24 15.41 -1.10 3.88
CA PRO A 24 16.02 -2.06 2.95
C PRO A 24 15.17 -3.31 2.70
N ASN A 25 14.31 -3.67 3.66
CA ASN A 25 13.45 -4.85 3.60
C ASN A 25 12.09 -4.56 2.96
N VAL A 26 11.82 -3.30 2.61
CA VAL A 26 10.57 -2.93 1.93
C VAL A 26 10.62 -3.39 0.47
N THR A 27 9.90 -4.47 0.19
CA THR A 27 9.58 -4.96 -1.15
C THR A 27 8.06 -5.03 -1.35
N LEU A 28 7.59 -5.34 -2.56
CA LEU A 28 6.16 -5.47 -2.83
C LEU A 28 5.58 -6.77 -2.27
N GLU A 29 6.43 -7.77 -2.07
CA GLU A 29 6.09 -9.09 -1.56
C GLU A 29 6.13 -9.15 -0.03
N ALA A 30 6.77 -8.16 0.61
CA ALA A 30 6.93 -8.12 2.05
C ALA A 30 5.57 -8.06 2.75
N ASP A 31 5.37 -8.98 3.70
CA ASP A 31 4.17 -9.01 4.53
C ASP A 31 4.19 -7.85 5.52
N PHE A 32 3.14 -7.05 5.49
CA PHE A 32 2.99 -5.85 6.30
C PHE A 32 3.07 -6.17 7.79
N ARG A 33 2.39 -7.21 8.27
CA ARG A 33 2.35 -7.53 9.70
C ARG A 33 3.60 -8.29 10.14
N ASN A 34 3.96 -9.34 9.40
CA ASN A 34 4.95 -10.31 9.82
C ASN A 34 6.39 -9.85 9.56
N GLU A 35 6.62 -9.09 8.48
CA GLU A 35 7.96 -8.66 8.08
C GLU A 35 8.22 -7.18 8.35
N LEU A 36 7.21 -6.33 8.14
CA LEU A 36 7.34 -4.88 8.32
C LEU A 36 6.83 -4.38 9.68
N GLY A 37 6.10 -5.21 10.44
CA GLY A 37 5.57 -4.86 11.75
C GLY A 37 4.47 -3.78 11.71
N ILE A 38 3.77 -3.67 10.58
CA ILE A 38 2.69 -2.72 10.34
C ILE A 38 1.38 -3.29 10.88
N ASP A 39 0.77 -2.58 11.82
CA ASP A 39 -0.53 -2.96 12.38
C ASP A 39 -1.72 -2.47 11.52
N SER A 40 -2.94 -2.87 11.88
CA SER A 40 -4.16 -2.51 11.13
C SER A 40 -4.47 -1.00 11.13
N ILE A 41 -4.11 -0.26 12.18
CA ILE A 41 -4.33 1.20 12.26
C ILE A 41 -3.35 1.92 11.34
N GLN A 42 -2.09 1.47 11.36
CA GLN A 42 -1.06 1.95 10.46
C GLN A 42 -1.45 1.66 9.01
N LEU A 43 -1.92 0.45 8.70
CA LEU A 43 -2.35 0.07 7.35
C LEU A 43 -3.49 0.95 6.83
N VAL A 44 -4.52 1.22 7.65
CA VAL A 44 -5.61 2.14 7.29
C VAL A 44 -5.05 3.53 6.95
N SER A 45 -4.16 4.05 7.80
CA SER A 45 -3.52 5.35 7.58
C SER A 45 -2.68 5.37 6.29
N MET A 46 -2.02 4.26 5.96
CA MET A 46 -1.23 4.11 4.73
C MET A 46 -2.10 4.13 3.49
N VAL A 47 -3.24 3.43 3.51
CA VAL A 47 -4.17 3.40 2.37
C VAL A 47 -4.70 4.80 2.05
N THR A 48 -4.99 5.62 3.06
CA THR A 48 -5.37 7.04 2.86
C THR A 48 -4.26 7.83 2.18
N VAL A 49 -2.99 7.65 2.59
CA VAL A 49 -1.85 8.30 1.92
C VAL A 49 -1.68 7.80 0.47
N PHE A 50 -1.90 6.50 0.24
CA PHE A 50 -1.87 5.96 -1.10
C PHE A 50 -2.93 6.57 -2.00
N GLU A 51 -4.13 6.85 -1.48
CA GLU A 51 -5.18 7.54 -2.22
C GLU A 51 -4.69 8.87 -2.80
N GLU A 52 -4.09 9.69 -1.93
CA GLU A 52 -3.62 11.02 -2.28
C GLU A 52 -2.45 10.96 -3.28
N VAL A 53 -1.54 9.99 -3.12
CA VAL A 53 -0.32 9.89 -3.93
C VAL A 53 -0.57 9.20 -5.28
N LEU A 54 -1.52 8.27 -5.33
CA LEU A 54 -1.81 7.41 -6.49
C LEU A 54 -3.10 7.81 -7.23
N ASN A 55 -3.91 8.71 -6.67
CA ASN A 55 -5.18 9.18 -7.24
C ASN A 55 -6.12 8.03 -7.64
N PHE A 56 -6.35 7.08 -6.73
CA PHE A 56 -7.42 6.09 -6.87
C PHE A 56 -8.57 6.43 -5.91
N ASP A 57 -9.74 5.81 -6.06
CA ASP A 57 -10.88 6.06 -5.17
C ASP A 57 -10.84 5.10 -3.98
N THR A 58 -10.41 5.54 -2.79
CA THR A 58 -10.47 4.63 -1.62
C THR A 58 -11.88 4.47 -1.08
N MET A 59 -12.82 5.39 -1.32
CA MET A 59 -14.20 5.18 -0.86
C MET A 59 -14.86 3.98 -1.53
N LEU A 60 -14.58 3.76 -2.83
CA LEU A 60 -15.00 2.55 -3.54
C LEU A 60 -14.21 1.31 -3.08
N ALA A 61 -12.91 1.46 -2.81
CA ALA A 61 -12.09 0.36 -2.33
C ALA A 61 -12.47 -0.08 -0.91
N ILE A 62 -12.62 0.83 0.06
CA ILE A 62 -12.93 0.55 1.47
C ILE A 62 -14.34 -0.04 1.63
N ALA A 63 -15.27 0.28 0.74
CA ALA A 63 -16.61 -0.29 0.76
C ALA A 63 -16.64 -1.76 0.29
N GLU A 64 -15.66 -2.20 -0.51
CA GLU A 64 -15.60 -3.54 -1.10
C GLU A 64 -14.41 -4.39 -0.64
N VAL A 65 -13.38 -3.77 -0.07
CA VAL A 65 -12.11 -4.39 0.33
C VAL A 65 -12.03 -4.40 1.84
N GLU A 66 -11.97 -5.60 2.42
CA GLU A 66 -11.62 -5.74 3.82
C GLU A 66 -10.12 -5.47 3.99
N PHE A 67 -9.75 -4.57 4.90
CA PHE A 67 -8.33 -4.28 5.18
C PHE A 67 -7.52 -5.50 5.64
N ASP A 68 -8.19 -6.56 6.08
CA ASP A 68 -7.57 -7.84 6.42
C ASP A 68 -7.09 -8.64 5.19
N GLU A 69 -7.58 -8.32 3.99
CA GLU A 69 -7.12 -8.90 2.73
C GLU A 69 -5.82 -8.24 2.23
N ILE A 70 -5.53 -7.03 2.69
CA ILE A 70 -4.34 -6.27 2.31
C ILE A 70 -3.15 -6.72 3.16
N LYS A 71 -2.25 -7.52 2.58
CA LYS A 71 -1.12 -8.12 3.29
C LYS A 71 0.24 -7.66 2.78
N THR A 72 0.31 -7.25 1.52
CA THR A 72 1.55 -6.96 0.80
C THR A 72 1.42 -5.73 -0.09
N GLY A 73 2.56 -5.19 -0.53
CA GLY A 73 2.61 -4.08 -1.47
C GLY A 73 1.95 -4.41 -2.82
N ASN A 74 1.97 -5.68 -3.23
CA ASN A 74 1.28 -6.15 -4.43
C ASN A 74 -0.25 -6.01 -4.30
N ASP A 75 -0.81 -6.26 -3.12
CA ASP A 75 -2.25 -6.09 -2.90
C ASP A 75 -2.67 -4.62 -3.07
N ILE A 76 -1.83 -3.68 -2.63
CA ILE A 76 -2.02 -2.25 -2.87
C ILE A 76 -1.93 -1.92 -4.36
N VAL A 77 -0.94 -2.47 -5.07
CA VAL A 77 -0.79 -2.25 -6.52
C VAL A 77 -2.02 -2.74 -7.29
N ASP A 78 -2.51 -3.94 -6.95
CA ASP A 78 -3.66 -4.54 -7.62
C ASP A 78 -4.96 -3.79 -7.28
N MET A 79 -5.13 -3.34 -6.04
CA MET A 79 -6.23 -2.46 -5.64
C MET A 79 -6.20 -1.14 -6.42
N VAL A 80 -5.04 -0.48 -6.51
CA VAL A 80 -4.90 0.78 -7.26
C VAL A 80 -5.21 0.56 -8.73
N LEU A 81 -4.76 -0.54 -9.34
CA LEU A 81 -5.08 -0.87 -10.73
C LEU A 81 -6.58 -1.10 -10.96
N LYS A 82 -7.26 -1.75 -10.00
CA LYS A 82 -8.70 -2.03 -10.08
C LYS A 82 -9.56 -0.77 -9.96
N TYR A 83 -9.16 0.16 -9.10
CA TYR A 83 -9.94 1.37 -8.77
C TYR A 83 -9.30 2.68 -9.26
N GLN A 84 -8.40 2.60 -10.22
CA GLN A 84 -7.80 3.76 -10.85
C GLN A 84 -8.87 4.57 -11.61
N LYS A 85 -8.94 5.87 -11.34
CA LYS A 85 -9.73 6.83 -12.14
C LYS A 85 -9.03 7.18 -13.46
#